data_AF-A0A7S0YQ68-F1
#
_entry.id   AF-A0A7S0YQ68-F1
#
_cell.length_a   1.000
_cell.length_b   1.000
_cell.length_c   1.000
_cell.angle_alpha   90.00
_cell.angle_beta   90.00
_cell.angle_gamma   90.00
#
_symmetry.space_group_name_H-M   'P 1'
#
loop_
_entity.id
_entity.type
_entity.pdbx_description
1 polymer ?
#
loop_
_entity_poly.entity_id
_entity_poly.type
_entity_poly.pdbx_seq_one_letter_code
_entity_poly.pdbx_strand_id
1 'polypeptide(L)'
;VHERTLLIFSDVEGYEEMIRHKRQHAEVQVVLAIAHDSLNTEQEYRSVGYSLLMEHRNRILGKLLDVGVSLLLFEADAVWRSNPLDDPHVSDADAEVVVFMNTVEKPPEYGEFLEEDRIGMGFTLLRATDGVRSLWRELMSEHRQELAYLDEALGDFSRVQGGGNSKNNSELDSVLRARAAGGYMDEMALFQRLVRRAREDRSVRISVLPWCLYPSGLWYDGGMGGDGYALRLACREVGLEPIVVQNNFIFGLDAKRGRAQRWGHWFLQAEPLLDGKPPRRIEEQGCEDEEWLRKDLGTMEESFETLTPHERPKRDECPRCVQESLSPDEWIQDRAMQMWNRHWGLDPVFDQGKRFLFVSFGNKAFVPFFLSWLCNTAHMAEVCPRRG
;
A
#
# COMPACT_ATOMS: atom_id res chain seq x y z
N VAL A 1 8.57 13.56 -4.60
CA VAL A 1 7.81 12.29 -4.72
C VAL A 1 6.60 12.46 -5.64
N HIS A 2 5.61 13.29 -5.27
CA HIS A 2 4.24 13.30 -5.82
C HIS A 2 4.04 13.30 -7.34
N GLU A 3 4.86 14.01 -8.11
CA GLU A 3 4.73 14.04 -9.59
C GLU A 3 4.75 12.63 -10.22
N ARG A 4 5.55 11.72 -9.65
CA ARG A 4 5.71 10.33 -10.11
C ARG A 4 4.63 9.40 -9.55
N THR A 5 3.64 9.93 -8.83
CA THR A 5 2.61 9.14 -8.13
C THR A 5 1.30 9.08 -8.91
N LEU A 6 0.83 7.84 -9.13
CA LEU A 6 -0.45 7.49 -9.71
C LEU A 6 -1.32 6.82 -8.64
N LEU A 7 -2.33 7.53 -8.15
CA LEU A 7 -3.33 6.98 -7.24
C LEU A 7 -4.52 6.43 -8.04
N ILE A 8 -4.87 5.18 -7.79
CA ILE A 8 -5.85 4.42 -8.58
C ILE A 8 -7.07 4.13 -7.72
N PHE A 9 -8.18 4.82 -8.01
CA PHE A 9 -9.41 4.73 -7.21
C PHE A 9 -10.41 3.75 -7.80
N SER A 10 -10.88 2.83 -6.95
CA SER A 10 -11.84 1.80 -7.35
C SER A 10 -13.30 2.24 -7.29
N ASP A 11 -13.59 3.50 -6.95
CA ASP A 11 -14.94 4.08 -6.87
C ASP A 11 -14.95 5.57 -7.28
N VAL A 12 -16.14 6.10 -7.58
CA VAL A 12 -16.32 7.50 -8.03
C VAL A 12 -16.13 8.51 -6.89
N GLU A 13 -16.62 8.22 -5.68
CA GLU A 13 -16.66 9.21 -4.60
C GLU A 13 -15.27 9.53 -4.09
N GLY A 14 -14.44 8.49 -3.85
CA GLY A 14 -13.05 8.64 -3.44
C GLY A 14 -12.19 9.31 -4.52
N TYR A 15 -12.46 9.04 -5.80
CA TYR A 15 -11.83 9.75 -6.91
C TYR A 15 -12.20 11.23 -6.95
N GLU A 16 -13.49 11.59 -6.88
CA GLU A 16 -13.91 12.99 -6.90
C GLU A 16 -13.37 13.78 -5.70
N GLU A 17 -13.32 13.15 -4.53
CA GLU A 17 -12.76 13.72 -3.31
C GLU A 17 -11.25 13.93 -3.42
N MET A 18 -10.48 12.95 -3.92
CA MET A 18 -9.05 13.17 -4.19
C MET A 18 -8.78 14.17 -5.31
N ILE A 19 -9.63 14.25 -6.34
CA ILE A 19 -9.53 15.29 -7.39
C ILE A 19 -9.83 16.69 -6.83
N ARG A 20 -10.74 16.80 -5.86
CA ARG A 20 -11.03 18.03 -5.13
C ARG A 20 -9.82 18.46 -4.29
N HIS A 21 -9.34 17.58 -3.41
CA HIS A 21 -8.32 17.93 -2.42
C HIS A 21 -6.91 18.01 -2.98
N LYS A 22 -6.48 17.13 -3.89
CA LYS A 22 -5.08 17.17 -4.38
C LYS A 22 -4.66 18.52 -4.97
N ARG A 23 -5.63 19.29 -5.51
CA ARG A 23 -5.42 20.66 -6.02
C ARG A 23 -4.95 21.66 -4.95
N GLN A 24 -5.03 21.28 -3.68
CA GLN A 24 -4.65 22.02 -2.47
C GLN A 24 -3.41 21.41 -1.77
N HIS A 25 -2.80 20.36 -2.35
CA HIS A 25 -1.76 19.55 -1.68
C HIS A 25 -0.60 19.11 -2.58
N ALA A 26 -0.86 18.64 -3.82
CA ALA A 26 0.14 17.89 -4.59
C ALA A 26 -0.16 17.71 -6.10
N GLU A 27 0.91 17.64 -6.91
CA GLU A 27 0.90 17.28 -8.34
C GLU A 27 0.55 15.78 -8.64
N VAL A 28 0.10 15.00 -7.65
CA VAL A 28 -0.23 13.58 -7.85
C VAL A 28 -1.26 13.37 -8.95
N GLN A 29 -1.04 12.36 -9.79
CA GLN A 29 -2.09 11.93 -10.72
C GLN A 29 -3.04 10.98 -9.99
N VAL A 30 -4.32 11.13 -10.30
CA VAL A 30 -5.41 10.35 -9.71
C VAL A 30 -6.24 9.89 -10.87
N VAL A 31 -6.50 8.58 -10.95
CA VAL A 31 -7.27 7.95 -12.02
C VAL A 31 -8.42 7.15 -11.44
N LEU A 32 -9.47 7.07 -12.24
CA LEU A 32 -10.68 6.34 -11.93
C LEU A 32 -10.59 4.98 -12.61
N ALA A 33 -10.70 3.92 -11.82
CA ALA A 33 -10.39 2.55 -12.20
C ALA A 33 -11.36 1.61 -11.49
N ILE A 34 -12.64 1.79 -11.76
CA ILE A 34 -13.68 1.34 -10.85
C ILE A 34 -13.81 -0.18 -10.90
N ALA A 35 -13.88 -0.78 -9.73
CA ALA A 35 -14.00 -2.22 -9.58
C ALA A 35 -15.46 -2.67 -9.78
N HIS A 36 -15.78 -3.90 -9.38
CA HIS A 36 -17.18 -4.27 -9.20
C HIS A 36 -17.78 -3.48 -8.02
N ASP A 37 -19.02 -3.03 -8.16
CA ASP A 37 -19.79 -2.23 -7.22
C ASP A 37 -19.60 -2.61 -5.74
N SER A 38 -19.69 -3.91 -5.46
CA SER A 38 -19.59 -4.51 -4.12
C SER A 38 -18.22 -4.37 -3.45
N LEU A 39 -17.27 -3.70 -4.10
CA LEU A 39 -15.88 -3.54 -3.68
C LEU A 39 -15.53 -2.08 -3.30
N ASN A 40 -16.48 -1.16 -3.45
CA ASN A 40 -16.27 0.28 -3.29
C ASN A 40 -16.15 0.76 -1.83
N THR A 41 -16.27 -0.17 -0.88
CA THR A 41 -16.19 0.07 0.57
C THR A 41 -15.17 -0.85 1.24
N GLU A 42 -15.02 -0.75 2.57
CA GLU A 42 -14.04 -1.55 3.31
C GLU A 42 -14.27 -3.07 3.15
N GLN A 43 -13.26 -3.76 2.63
CA GLN A 43 -13.23 -5.21 2.48
C GLN A 43 -12.36 -5.80 3.59
N GLU A 44 -12.89 -6.72 4.40
CA GLU A 44 -12.02 -7.42 5.36
C GLU A 44 -11.04 -8.33 4.61
N TYR A 45 -9.79 -8.33 5.08
CA TYR A 45 -8.73 -9.22 4.61
C TYR A 45 -9.23 -10.68 4.49
N ARG A 46 -8.94 -11.33 3.35
CA ARG A 46 -9.40 -12.69 2.98
C ARG A 46 -10.91 -12.89 2.80
N SER A 47 -11.74 -11.85 2.84
CA SER A 47 -13.11 -11.93 2.30
C SER A 47 -13.09 -12.10 0.77
N VAL A 48 -14.16 -12.63 0.16
CA VAL A 48 -14.26 -12.72 -1.31
C VAL A 48 -14.11 -11.34 -1.96
N GLY A 49 -14.74 -10.31 -1.39
CA GLY A 49 -14.64 -8.95 -1.92
C GLY A 49 -13.20 -8.43 -1.89
N TYR A 50 -12.44 -8.70 -0.83
CA TYR A 50 -11.01 -8.43 -0.81
C TYR A 50 -10.28 -9.14 -1.96
N SER A 51 -10.50 -10.44 -2.17
CA SER A 51 -9.83 -11.19 -3.25
C SER A 51 -10.22 -10.69 -4.66
N LEU A 52 -11.49 -10.35 -4.89
CA LEU A 52 -11.94 -9.73 -6.14
C LEU A 52 -11.31 -8.35 -6.37
N LEU A 53 -11.17 -7.54 -5.31
CA LEU A 53 -10.48 -6.24 -5.38
C LEU A 53 -8.98 -6.43 -5.68
N MET A 54 -8.35 -7.49 -5.16
CA MET A 54 -6.96 -7.84 -5.49
C MET A 54 -6.79 -8.38 -6.92
N GLU A 55 -7.76 -9.11 -7.48
CA GLU A 55 -7.75 -9.46 -8.93
C GLU A 55 -7.81 -8.20 -9.77
N HIS A 56 -8.75 -7.31 -9.47
CA HIS A 56 -8.93 -6.06 -10.21
C HIS A 56 -7.68 -5.17 -10.15
N ARG A 57 -7.10 -5.01 -8.95
CA ARG A 57 -5.79 -4.37 -8.74
C ARG A 57 -4.72 -4.98 -9.64
N ASN A 58 -4.57 -6.29 -9.59
CA ASN A 58 -3.47 -6.96 -10.28
C ASN A 58 -3.69 -7.03 -11.80
N ARG A 59 -4.94 -7.02 -12.27
CA ARG A 59 -5.32 -6.86 -13.68
C ARG A 59 -4.90 -5.50 -14.22
N ILE A 60 -5.02 -4.43 -13.42
CA ILE A 60 -4.53 -3.09 -13.75
C ILE A 60 -3.00 -3.04 -13.72
N LEU A 61 -2.36 -3.63 -12.70
CA LEU A 61 -0.89 -3.70 -12.63
C LEU A 61 -0.29 -4.48 -13.82
N GLY A 62 -0.91 -5.59 -14.23
CA GLY A 62 -0.51 -6.34 -15.42
C GLY A 62 -0.65 -5.51 -16.71
N LYS A 63 -1.77 -4.81 -16.87
CA LYS A 63 -1.99 -3.84 -17.99
C LYS A 63 -0.91 -2.76 -18.07
N LEU A 64 -0.36 -2.31 -16.95
CA LEU A 64 0.72 -1.30 -16.88
C LEU A 64 2.10 -1.89 -17.17
N LEU A 65 2.41 -3.05 -16.59
CA LEU A 65 3.64 -3.79 -16.87
C LEU A 65 3.73 -4.20 -18.35
N ASP A 66 2.64 -4.68 -18.95
CA ASP A 66 2.59 -5.08 -20.36
C ASP A 66 3.00 -3.96 -21.32
N VAL A 67 2.59 -2.71 -21.05
CA VAL A 67 2.98 -1.51 -21.84
C VAL A 67 4.35 -0.93 -21.46
N GLY A 68 5.12 -1.60 -20.60
CA GLY A 68 6.51 -1.22 -20.26
C GLY A 68 6.66 -0.24 -19.09
N VAL A 69 5.57 0.11 -18.40
CA VAL A 69 5.61 1.02 -17.24
C VAL A 69 6.03 0.24 -16.00
N SER A 70 7.19 0.58 -15.44
CA SER A 70 7.67 0.02 -14.17
C SER A 70 7.04 0.74 -12.97
N LEU A 71 6.79 0.01 -11.88
CA LEU A 71 5.87 0.42 -10.81
C LEU A 71 6.50 0.18 -9.43
N LEU A 72 6.41 1.14 -8.51
CA LEU A 72 6.63 0.90 -7.07
C LEU A 72 5.28 0.98 -6.36
N LEU A 73 4.78 -0.18 -5.92
CA LEU A 73 3.58 -0.32 -5.11
C LEU A 73 3.83 0.23 -3.70
N PHE A 74 2.91 1.02 -3.15
CA PHE A 74 2.93 1.44 -1.74
C PHE A 74 1.53 1.44 -1.11
N GLU A 75 1.40 1.11 0.18
CA GLU A 75 0.14 1.29 0.93
C GLU A 75 -0.04 2.76 1.36
N ALA A 76 -1.28 3.26 1.29
CA ALA A 76 -1.62 4.65 1.61
C ALA A 76 -1.45 5.01 3.10
N ASP A 77 -1.37 4.01 3.97
CA ASP A 77 -1.25 4.15 5.41
C ASP A 77 0.18 3.98 5.94
N ALA A 78 1.16 3.72 5.06
CA ALA A 78 2.57 3.71 5.39
C ALA A 78 3.09 5.14 5.64
N VAL A 79 3.89 5.31 6.70
CA VAL A 79 4.58 6.58 6.98
C VAL A 79 5.95 6.57 6.31
N TRP A 80 6.30 7.68 5.66
CA TRP A 80 7.59 7.86 5.02
C TRP A 80 8.34 8.92 5.84
N ARG A 81 9.51 8.55 6.37
CA ARG A 81 10.40 9.47 7.10
C ARG A 81 11.34 10.19 6.12
N SER A 82 11.85 9.44 5.15
CA SER A 82 12.79 9.90 4.13
C SER A 82 12.30 9.50 2.74
N ASN A 83 12.76 10.22 1.70
CA ASN A 83 12.40 9.95 0.31
C ASN A 83 13.06 8.64 -0.19
N PRO A 84 12.31 7.59 -0.53
CA PRO A 84 12.87 6.30 -0.93
C PRO A 84 13.50 6.31 -2.34
N LEU A 85 13.48 7.44 -3.07
CA LEU A 85 14.29 7.59 -4.28
C LEU A 85 15.78 7.83 -3.98
N ASP A 86 16.08 8.35 -2.79
CA ASP A 86 17.45 8.71 -2.39
C ASP A 86 18.21 7.51 -1.78
N ASP A 87 17.52 6.37 -1.62
CA ASP A 87 18.08 5.10 -1.17
C ASP A 87 18.47 4.19 -2.36
N PRO A 88 19.76 3.83 -2.52
CA PRO A 88 20.19 2.92 -3.59
C PRO A 88 19.60 1.51 -3.50
N HIS A 89 19.08 1.06 -2.33
CA HIS A 89 18.36 -0.21 -2.21
C HIS A 89 17.01 -0.22 -2.97
N VAL A 90 16.51 0.95 -3.39
CA VAL A 90 15.31 1.10 -4.23
C VAL A 90 15.66 1.65 -5.62
N SER A 91 16.35 2.78 -5.69
CA SER A 91 16.59 3.49 -6.96
C SER A 91 17.63 2.82 -7.85
N ASP A 92 18.71 2.32 -7.25
CA ASP A 92 19.87 1.74 -7.93
C ASP A 92 19.94 0.20 -7.86
N ALA A 93 18.92 -0.45 -7.28
CA ALA A 93 18.89 -1.90 -7.09
C ALA A 93 18.93 -2.69 -8.42
N ASP A 94 19.97 -3.52 -8.59
CA ASP A 94 20.15 -4.42 -9.74
C ASP A 94 19.27 -5.69 -9.66
N ALA A 95 17.98 -5.46 -9.41
CA ALA A 95 16.93 -6.47 -9.37
C ALA A 95 15.71 -5.97 -10.15
N GLU A 96 14.90 -6.90 -10.66
CA GLU A 96 13.69 -6.65 -11.42
C GLU A 96 12.46 -6.60 -10.49
N VAL A 97 12.53 -7.30 -9.35
CA VAL A 97 11.59 -7.20 -8.24
C VAL A 97 12.35 -6.78 -6.98
N VAL A 98 11.86 -5.79 -6.26
CA VAL A 98 12.38 -5.41 -4.93
C VAL A 98 11.23 -5.38 -3.93
N VAL A 99 11.37 -6.08 -2.81
CA VAL A 99 10.31 -6.35 -1.83
C VAL A 99 10.78 -6.10 -0.40
N PHE A 100 9.87 -5.77 0.53
CA PHE A 100 10.19 -5.66 1.96
C PHE A 100 9.83 -6.93 2.73
N MET A 101 10.44 -7.11 3.91
CA MET A 101 10.19 -8.26 4.79
C MET A 101 8.98 -8.03 5.69
N ASN A 102 8.13 -9.05 5.77
CA ASN A 102 6.86 -9.07 6.49
C ASN A 102 6.84 -10.27 7.47
N THR A 103 7.95 -10.46 8.19
CA THR A 103 8.25 -11.59 9.09
C THR A 103 8.25 -11.15 10.56
N VAL A 104 7.67 -11.97 11.45
CA VAL A 104 7.63 -11.71 12.90
C VAL A 104 9.00 -11.92 13.56
N GLU A 105 9.82 -12.79 12.98
CA GLU A 105 11.14 -13.12 13.49
C GLU A 105 12.21 -12.23 12.85
N LYS A 106 13.27 -11.94 13.63
CA LYS A 106 14.43 -11.19 13.14
C LYS A 106 15.07 -11.98 11.99
N PRO A 107 15.23 -11.39 10.79
CA PRO A 107 15.89 -12.06 9.68
C PRO A 107 17.32 -12.49 10.02
N PRO A 108 17.87 -13.51 9.33
CA PRO A 108 19.31 -13.74 9.30
C PRO A 108 20.04 -12.50 8.74
N GLU A 109 21.37 -12.49 8.86
CA GLU A 109 22.16 -11.36 8.39
C GLU A 109 22.02 -11.14 6.87
N TYR A 110 22.13 -9.88 6.44
CA TYR A 110 21.64 -9.34 5.17
C TYR A 110 21.78 -10.22 3.91
N GLY A 111 20.64 -10.53 3.29
CA GLY A 111 20.55 -10.96 1.88
C GLY A 111 20.14 -12.41 1.64
N GLU A 112 20.17 -13.25 2.67
CA GLU A 112 19.60 -14.59 2.60
C GLU A 112 18.08 -14.55 2.67
N PHE A 113 17.43 -15.48 1.95
CA PHE A 113 15.97 -15.62 1.89
C PHE A 113 15.67 -16.99 2.47
N LEU A 114 15.01 -17.06 3.62
CA LEU A 114 14.61 -18.31 4.26
C LEU A 114 13.37 -18.89 3.56
N GLU A 115 13.17 -20.21 3.66
CA GLU A 115 11.92 -20.86 3.24
C GLU A 115 10.70 -20.36 4.02
N GLU A 116 10.90 -19.68 5.14
CA GLU A 116 9.84 -19.07 5.96
C GLU A 116 9.61 -17.57 5.68
N ASP A 117 10.44 -16.95 4.83
CA ASP A 117 10.38 -15.50 4.60
C ASP A 117 9.09 -15.08 3.88
N ARG A 118 8.26 -14.38 4.63
CA ARG A 118 7.05 -13.72 4.16
C ARG A 118 7.44 -12.34 3.66
N ILE A 119 7.56 -12.18 2.35
CA ILE A 119 7.69 -10.85 1.72
C ILE A 119 6.33 -10.17 1.64
N GLY A 120 6.30 -8.84 1.72
CA GLY A 120 5.07 -8.03 1.63
C GLY A 120 4.98 -7.25 0.31
N MET A 121 3.77 -7.15 -0.25
CA MET A 121 3.49 -6.36 -1.47
C MET A 121 3.19 -4.88 -1.20
N GLY A 122 3.00 -4.50 0.06
CA GLY A 122 2.73 -3.13 0.50
C GLY A 122 3.86 -2.12 0.27
N PHE A 123 5.08 -2.58 -0.06
CA PHE A 123 6.14 -1.76 -0.63
C PHE A 123 6.94 -2.62 -1.62
N THR A 124 6.70 -2.47 -2.92
CA THR A 124 7.25 -3.42 -3.91
C THR A 124 7.50 -2.77 -5.26
N LEU A 125 8.75 -2.81 -5.71
CA LEU A 125 9.17 -2.39 -7.03
C LEU A 125 9.06 -3.55 -8.01
N LEU A 126 8.39 -3.31 -9.14
CA LEU A 126 8.19 -4.22 -10.27
C LEU A 126 8.71 -3.52 -11.53
N ARG A 127 9.88 -3.93 -12.04
CA ARG A 127 10.41 -3.44 -13.32
C ARG A 127 9.73 -4.18 -14.46
N ALA A 128 9.35 -3.49 -15.54
CA ALA A 128 8.55 -4.04 -16.64
C ALA A 128 9.35 -4.92 -17.63
N THR A 129 10.10 -5.89 -17.11
CA THR A 129 10.88 -6.86 -17.90
C THR A 129 10.02 -8.03 -18.37
N ASP A 130 10.56 -8.87 -19.27
CA ASP A 130 9.86 -10.08 -19.70
C ASP A 130 9.67 -11.11 -18.57
N GLY A 131 10.64 -11.23 -17.66
CA GLY A 131 10.53 -12.07 -16.47
C GLY A 131 9.38 -11.63 -15.56
N VAL A 132 9.34 -10.34 -15.20
CA VAL A 132 8.27 -9.77 -14.36
C VAL A 132 6.91 -9.81 -15.05
N ARG A 133 6.84 -9.55 -16.36
CA ARG A 133 5.59 -9.72 -17.13
C ARG A 133 5.11 -11.17 -17.15
N SER A 134 6.01 -12.15 -17.26
CA SER A 134 5.66 -13.57 -17.19
C SER A 134 5.14 -13.95 -15.80
N LEU A 135 5.90 -13.59 -14.75
CA LEU A 135 5.54 -13.76 -13.34
C LEU A 135 4.15 -13.19 -13.03
N TRP A 136 3.84 -11.99 -13.52
CA TRP A 136 2.59 -11.32 -13.24
C TRP A 136 1.39 -11.90 -14.01
N ARG A 137 1.58 -12.35 -15.25
CA ARG A 137 0.54 -13.08 -15.99
C ARG A 137 0.22 -14.42 -15.33
N GLU A 138 1.20 -15.08 -14.72
CA GLU A 138 0.99 -16.31 -13.96
C GLU A 138 0.24 -16.05 -12.64
N LEU A 139 0.61 -15.00 -11.88
CA LEU A 139 -0.14 -14.55 -10.70
C LEU A 139 -1.62 -14.32 -11.04
N MET A 140 -1.90 -13.67 -12.17
CA MET A 140 -3.26 -13.46 -12.66
C MET A 140 -3.97 -14.75 -13.09
N SER A 141 -3.22 -15.74 -13.59
CA SER A 141 -3.76 -17.05 -13.97
C SER A 141 -4.14 -17.88 -12.73
N GLU A 142 -3.25 -17.98 -11.74
CA GLU A 142 -3.47 -18.72 -10.51
C GLU A 142 -4.58 -18.08 -9.67
N HIS A 143 -4.56 -16.76 -9.49
CA HIS A 143 -5.60 -16.08 -8.70
C HIS A 143 -7.00 -16.20 -9.31
N ARG A 144 -7.10 -16.27 -10.65
CA ARG A 144 -8.38 -16.55 -11.33
C ARG A 144 -8.84 -18.00 -11.18
N GLN A 145 -7.91 -18.96 -11.09
CA GLN A 145 -8.27 -20.35 -10.81
C GLN A 145 -8.82 -20.49 -9.38
N GLU A 146 -8.20 -19.85 -8.39
CA GLU A 146 -8.72 -19.77 -7.01
C GLU A 146 -10.11 -19.11 -6.95
N LEU A 147 -10.33 -18.01 -7.68
CA LEU A 147 -11.64 -17.34 -7.73
C LEU A 147 -12.73 -18.17 -8.45
N ALA A 148 -12.40 -18.84 -9.56
CA ALA A 148 -13.33 -19.75 -10.24
C ALA A 148 -13.69 -20.96 -9.37
N TYR A 149 -12.72 -21.49 -8.62
CA TYR A 149 -12.94 -22.58 -7.67
C TYR A 149 -13.76 -22.15 -6.44
N LEU A 150 -13.79 -20.86 -6.10
CA LEU A 150 -14.73 -20.30 -5.12
C LEU A 150 -16.15 -20.18 -5.70
N ASP A 151 -16.34 -19.75 -6.95
CA ASP A 151 -17.66 -19.66 -7.59
C ASP A 151 -18.37 -21.02 -7.69
N GLU A 152 -17.66 -22.04 -8.20
CA GLU A 152 -18.17 -23.42 -8.28
C GLU A 152 -18.61 -23.95 -6.91
N ALA A 153 -17.84 -23.65 -5.87
CA ALA A 153 -18.07 -24.16 -4.51
C ALA A 153 -19.18 -23.42 -3.75
N LEU A 154 -19.46 -22.17 -4.10
CA LEU A 154 -20.51 -21.36 -3.50
C LEU A 154 -21.83 -21.46 -4.27
N GLY A 155 -21.81 -22.04 -5.47
CA GLY A 155 -22.99 -22.43 -6.22
C GLY A 155 -23.77 -21.25 -6.76
N ASP A 156 -23.14 -20.48 -7.66
CA ASP A 156 -23.62 -19.26 -8.35
C ASP A 156 -23.44 -17.97 -7.50
N PHE A 157 -22.26 -17.34 -7.60
CA PHE A 157 -21.94 -16.06 -6.92
C PHE A 157 -22.97 -14.95 -7.17
N SER A 158 -23.65 -14.95 -8.33
CA SER A 158 -24.61 -13.89 -8.67
C SER A 158 -25.77 -13.80 -7.66
N ARG A 159 -26.10 -14.93 -7.00
CA ARG A 159 -27.11 -15.01 -5.93
C ARG A 159 -26.67 -14.40 -4.62
N VAL A 160 -25.36 -14.41 -4.34
CA VAL A 160 -24.78 -13.82 -3.12
C VAL A 160 -24.60 -12.31 -3.31
N GLN A 161 -24.19 -11.87 -4.50
CA GLN A 161 -24.01 -10.45 -4.83
C GLN A 161 -25.32 -9.64 -4.80
N GLY A 162 -26.46 -10.26 -5.08
CA GLY A 162 -27.77 -9.60 -5.13
C GLY A 162 -28.43 -9.25 -3.77
N GLY A 163 -27.74 -9.42 -2.63
CA GLY A 163 -28.36 -9.22 -1.32
C GLY A 163 -27.38 -8.91 -0.19
N GLY A 164 -27.15 -7.62 0.08
CA GLY A 164 -26.32 -7.08 1.17
C GLY A 164 -26.87 -7.29 2.59
N ASN A 165 -27.33 -8.50 2.90
CA ASN A 165 -27.90 -8.89 4.19
C ASN A 165 -26.83 -9.64 4.99
N SER A 166 -26.38 -9.07 6.11
CA SER A 166 -25.12 -9.45 6.80
C SER A 166 -24.99 -10.92 7.24
N LYS A 167 -26.11 -11.66 7.29
CA LYS A 167 -26.11 -13.11 7.56
C LYS A 167 -25.37 -13.91 6.49
N ASN A 168 -25.51 -13.58 5.20
CA ASN A 168 -24.89 -14.32 4.10
C ASN A 168 -23.36 -14.30 4.22
N ASN A 169 -22.79 -13.18 4.68
CA ASN A 169 -21.35 -13.04 4.90
C ASN A 169 -20.83 -14.01 5.98
N SER A 170 -21.64 -14.41 6.96
CA SER A 170 -21.20 -15.36 8.01
C SER A 170 -21.05 -16.80 7.50
N GLU A 171 -21.88 -17.21 6.54
CA GLU A 171 -21.81 -18.52 5.89
C GLU A 171 -20.64 -18.55 4.88
N LEU A 172 -20.49 -17.48 4.10
CA LEU A 172 -19.35 -17.24 3.20
C LEU A 172 -18.00 -17.26 3.94
N ASP A 173 -17.91 -16.52 5.05
CA ASP A 173 -16.76 -16.53 5.96
C ASP A 173 -16.46 -17.95 6.49
N SER A 174 -17.49 -18.76 6.75
CA SER A 174 -17.30 -20.13 7.25
C SER A 174 -16.71 -21.07 6.20
N VAL A 175 -17.14 -20.94 4.93
CA VAL A 175 -16.57 -21.68 3.79
C VAL A 175 -15.13 -21.27 3.54
N LEU A 176 -14.82 -19.97 3.58
CA LEU A 176 -13.46 -19.44 3.44
C LEU A 176 -12.55 -19.91 4.58
N ARG A 177 -13.02 -19.92 5.83
CA ARG A 177 -12.27 -20.44 7.00
C ARG A 177 -12.03 -21.94 6.89
N ALA A 178 -13.02 -22.71 6.42
CA ALA A 178 -12.86 -24.14 6.16
C ALA A 178 -11.84 -24.42 5.03
N ARG A 179 -11.79 -23.59 3.98
CA ARG A 179 -10.79 -23.69 2.91
C ARG A 179 -9.42 -23.11 3.25
N ALA A 180 -9.31 -22.18 4.20
CA ALA A 180 -8.02 -21.76 4.75
C ALA A 180 -7.31 -22.93 5.47
N ALA A 181 -8.08 -23.86 6.07
CA ALA A 181 -7.56 -25.13 6.58
C ALA A 181 -7.33 -26.19 5.48
N GLY A 182 -7.81 -25.95 4.25
CA GLY A 182 -7.70 -26.82 3.08
C GLY A 182 -6.71 -26.34 2.01
N GLY A 183 -5.95 -25.27 2.25
CA GLY A 183 -4.88 -24.80 1.36
C GLY A 183 -5.20 -23.61 0.44
N TYR A 184 -6.32 -22.90 0.63
CA TYR A 184 -6.59 -21.65 -0.10
C TYR A 184 -5.45 -20.65 0.10
N MET A 185 -4.87 -20.18 -1.01
CA MET A 185 -3.83 -19.16 -1.01
C MET A 185 -4.45 -17.79 -1.32
N ASP A 186 -4.25 -16.84 -0.42
CA ASP A 186 -4.52 -15.44 -0.73
C ASP A 186 -3.46 -14.89 -1.70
N GLU A 187 -3.75 -13.71 -2.25
CA GLU A 187 -2.92 -13.07 -3.29
C GLU A 187 -1.46 -12.83 -2.84
N MET A 188 -1.24 -12.58 -1.54
CA MET A 188 0.09 -12.45 -0.95
C MET A 188 0.83 -13.79 -0.95
N ALA A 189 0.15 -14.88 -0.59
CA ALA A 189 0.71 -16.24 -0.61
C ALA A 189 1.00 -16.74 -2.04
N LEU A 190 0.13 -16.43 -3.01
CA LEU A 190 0.37 -16.70 -4.43
C LEU A 190 1.61 -15.95 -4.94
N PHE A 191 1.71 -14.64 -4.66
CA PHE A 191 2.88 -13.85 -5.04
C PHE A 191 4.17 -14.36 -4.37
N GLN A 192 4.13 -14.68 -3.07
CA GLN A 192 5.26 -15.29 -2.35
C GLN A 192 5.72 -16.59 -3.02
N ARG A 193 4.80 -17.50 -3.35
CA ARG A 193 5.09 -18.77 -4.05
C ARG A 193 5.77 -18.54 -5.40
N LEU A 194 5.20 -17.66 -6.22
CA LEU A 194 5.69 -17.40 -7.57
C LEU A 194 7.04 -16.66 -7.58
N VAL A 195 7.24 -15.68 -6.68
CA VAL A 195 8.52 -14.96 -6.53
C VAL A 195 9.64 -15.90 -6.07
N ARG A 196 9.37 -16.81 -5.13
CA ARG A 196 10.36 -17.82 -4.69
C ARG A 196 10.79 -18.73 -5.85
N ARG A 197 9.82 -19.30 -6.56
CA ARG A 197 10.11 -20.16 -7.72
C ARG A 197 10.89 -19.40 -8.82
N ALA A 198 10.55 -18.13 -9.06
CA ALA A 198 11.26 -17.27 -10.03
C ALA A 198 12.69 -16.87 -9.60
N ARG A 199 13.00 -16.92 -8.29
CA ARG A 199 14.37 -16.82 -7.74
C ARG A 199 15.14 -18.13 -7.90
N GLU A 200 14.48 -19.27 -7.68
CA GLU A 200 15.04 -20.61 -7.78
C GLU A 200 15.43 -20.96 -9.22
N ASP A 201 14.52 -20.75 -10.18
CA ASP A 201 14.76 -20.97 -11.61
C ASP A 201 15.57 -19.83 -12.28
N ARG A 202 15.76 -18.72 -11.56
CA ARG A 202 16.48 -17.50 -11.98
C ARG A 202 15.84 -16.75 -13.16
N SER A 203 14.54 -16.92 -13.39
CA SER A 203 13.78 -16.18 -14.39
C SER A 203 13.54 -14.70 -14.03
N VAL A 204 13.67 -14.33 -12.75
CA VAL A 204 13.54 -12.95 -12.27
C VAL A 204 14.61 -12.68 -11.21
N ARG A 205 15.35 -11.57 -11.34
CA ARG A 205 16.28 -11.10 -10.30
C ARG A 205 15.51 -10.38 -9.19
N ILE A 206 15.63 -10.86 -7.95
CA ILE A 206 14.84 -10.39 -6.79
C ILE A 206 15.78 -9.89 -5.69
N SER A 207 15.51 -8.68 -5.18
CA SER A 207 16.17 -8.10 -4.01
C SER A 207 15.21 -7.93 -2.84
N VAL A 208 15.74 -7.97 -1.62
CA VAL A 208 14.99 -7.74 -0.38
C VAL A 208 15.53 -6.47 0.28
N LEU A 209 14.61 -5.57 0.65
CA LEU A 209 14.95 -4.31 1.30
C LEU A 209 15.46 -4.53 2.73
N PRO A 210 16.46 -3.76 3.19
CA PRO A 210 16.90 -3.77 4.58
C PRO A 210 15.72 -3.61 5.55
N TRP A 211 15.47 -4.61 6.39
CA TRP A 211 14.28 -4.65 7.26
C TRP A 211 14.24 -3.51 8.27
N CYS A 212 15.38 -2.90 8.63
CA CYS A 212 15.44 -1.71 9.47
C CYS A 212 15.09 -0.40 8.74
N LEU A 213 15.29 -0.34 7.41
CA LEU A 213 14.94 0.82 6.59
C LEU A 213 13.49 0.74 6.09
N TYR A 214 12.99 -0.48 5.83
CA TYR A 214 11.62 -0.74 5.37
C TYR A 214 10.88 -1.76 6.25
N PRO A 215 10.73 -1.49 7.56
CA PRO A 215 10.08 -2.43 8.45
C PRO A 215 8.56 -2.51 8.19
N SER A 216 8.02 -3.70 8.40
CA SER A 216 6.58 -3.94 8.50
C SER A 216 5.99 -3.30 9.78
N GLY A 217 4.66 -3.31 9.91
CA GLY A 217 3.93 -2.74 11.05
C GLY A 217 4.14 -3.46 12.39
N LEU A 218 4.99 -4.49 12.40
CA LEU A 218 5.60 -5.04 13.61
C LEU A 218 6.51 -4.02 14.31
N TRP A 219 7.05 -3.04 13.56
CA TRP A 219 7.76 -1.89 14.09
C TRP A 219 6.96 -1.11 15.12
N TYR A 220 5.64 -1.06 14.99
CA TYR A 220 4.74 -0.41 15.95
C TYR A 220 4.54 -1.30 17.18
N ASP A 221 3.72 -2.34 17.05
CA ASP A 221 3.12 -3.06 18.17
C ASP A 221 3.54 -4.55 18.17
N GLY A 222 4.65 -4.91 17.52
CA GLY A 222 5.12 -6.29 17.40
C GLY A 222 4.17 -7.23 16.65
N GLY A 223 3.14 -6.68 15.98
CA GLY A 223 2.06 -7.43 15.35
C GLY A 223 0.88 -7.65 16.28
N MET A 224 0.36 -8.88 16.34
CA MET A 224 -0.81 -9.22 17.15
C MET A 224 -0.43 -9.42 18.64
N GLY A 225 -0.11 -8.33 19.33
CA GLY A 225 0.03 -8.29 20.79
C GLY A 225 1.45 -8.20 21.35
N GLY A 226 2.42 -7.66 20.60
CA GLY A 226 3.73 -7.27 21.12
C GLY A 226 3.79 -5.78 21.47
N ASP A 227 4.99 -5.21 21.47
CA ASP A 227 5.25 -3.77 21.63
C ASP A 227 6.23 -3.20 20.59
N GLY A 228 6.75 -4.05 19.69
CA GLY A 228 7.76 -3.77 18.68
C GLY A 228 9.14 -3.33 19.19
N TYR A 229 9.32 -3.15 20.51
CA TYR A 229 10.45 -2.38 21.07
C TYR A 229 11.80 -3.03 20.80
N ALA A 230 11.88 -4.37 20.90
CA ALA A 230 13.10 -5.11 20.60
C ALA A 230 13.53 -4.99 19.12
N LEU A 231 12.59 -4.90 18.18
CA LEU A 231 12.87 -4.68 16.75
C LEU A 231 13.40 -3.26 16.53
N ARG A 232 12.73 -2.26 17.10
CA ARG A 232 13.14 -0.84 17.02
C ARG A 232 14.53 -0.62 17.63
N LEU A 233 14.80 -1.20 18.80
CA LEU A 233 16.09 -1.09 19.49
C LEU A 233 17.21 -1.74 18.68
N ALA A 234 17.00 -2.94 18.13
CA ALA A 234 18.01 -3.63 17.33
C ALA A 234 18.44 -2.84 16.08
N CYS A 235 17.54 -2.08 15.46
CA CYS A 235 17.89 -1.18 14.35
C CYS A 235 18.71 0.04 14.83
N ARG A 236 18.31 0.63 15.97
CA ARG A 236 19.06 1.73 16.59
C ARG A 236 20.47 1.34 17.01
N GLU A 237 20.66 0.13 17.54
CA GLU A 237 21.97 -0.38 17.97
C GLU A 237 22.98 -0.50 16.82
N VAL A 238 22.50 -0.68 15.57
CA VAL A 238 23.33 -0.67 14.35
C VAL A 238 23.34 0.69 13.63
N GLY A 239 22.74 1.73 14.23
CA GLY A 239 22.69 3.08 13.65
C GLY A 239 21.81 3.21 12.41
N LEU A 240 20.81 2.33 12.24
CA LEU A 240 19.89 2.36 11.10
C LEU A 240 18.50 2.86 11.52
N GLU A 241 17.91 3.67 10.65
CA GLU A 241 16.65 4.36 10.89
C GLU A 241 15.64 4.08 9.76
N PRO A 242 14.34 3.93 10.06
CA PRO A 242 13.35 3.66 9.03
C PRO A 242 13.22 4.79 8.00
N ILE A 243 13.21 4.43 6.73
CA ILE A 243 12.87 5.28 5.59
C ILE A 243 11.35 5.24 5.37
N VAL A 244 10.75 4.04 5.40
CA VAL A 244 9.30 3.84 5.29
C VAL A 244 8.83 2.74 6.25
N VAL A 245 7.89 3.04 7.16
CA VAL A 245 7.25 2.04 8.04
C VAL A 245 5.86 1.70 7.50
N GLN A 246 5.63 0.44 7.17
CA GLN A 246 4.32 -0.04 6.72
C GLN A 246 3.34 -0.14 7.90
N ASN A 247 2.07 0.25 7.72
CA ASN A 247 1.05 0.20 8.77
C ASN A 247 0.17 -1.06 8.68
N ASN A 248 0.79 -2.19 8.32
CA ASN A 248 0.18 -3.51 8.24
C ASN A 248 0.27 -4.31 9.57
N PHE A 249 -0.18 -5.58 9.60
CA PHE A 249 -0.40 -6.38 10.82
C PHE A 249 -1.45 -5.83 11.82
N ILE A 250 -2.27 -4.87 11.40
CA ILE A 250 -3.48 -4.45 12.12
C ILE A 250 -4.67 -4.47 11.14
N PHE A 251 -5.85 -4.86 11.62
CA PHE A 251 -7.05 -5.05 10.80
C PHE A 251 -8.06 -3.91 11.05
N GLY A 252 -8.72 -3.45 9.99
CA GLY A 252 -9.69 -2.36 10.04
C GLY A 252 -9.05 -0.97 9.87
N LEU A 253 -9.69 -0.11 9.09
CA LEU A 253 -9.22 1.24 8.79
C LEU A 253 -9.18 2.13 10.05
N ASP A 254 -10.14 2.02 10.96
CA ASP A 254 -10.12 2.81 12.19
C ASP A 254 -9.01 2.37 13.15
N ALA A 255 -8.63 1.09 13.18
CA ALA A 255 -7.47 0.61 13.94
C ALA A 255 -6.14 1.08 13.31
N LYS A 256 -6.02 1.01 11.97
CA LYS A 256 -4.88 1.60 11.22
C LYS A 256 -4.72 3.10 11.50
N ARG A 257 -5.83 3.84 11.58
CA ARG A 257 -5.86 5.28 11.92
C ARG A 257 -5.48 5.52 13.38
N GLY A 258 -6.10 4.81 14.31
CA GLY A 258 -5.85 4.91 15.75
C GLY A 258 -4.37 4.63 16.09
N ARG A 259 -3.76 3.64 15.43
CA ARG A 259 -2.32 3.38 15.55
C ARG A 259 -1.46 4.50 14.99
N ALA A 260 -1.76 5.00 13.79
CA ALA A 260 -1.03 6.13 13.23
C ALA A 260 -1.11 7.37 14.15
N GLN A 261 -2.28 7.64 14.74
CA GLN A 261 -2.48 8.71 15.72
C GLN A 261 -1.64 8.51 16.99
N ARG A 262 -1.66 7.31 17.61
CA ARG A 262 -0.82 6.99 18.80
C ARG A 262 0.67 7.25 18.60
N TRP A 263 1.15 7.07 17.37
CA TRP A 263 2.56 7.19 17.02
C TRP A 263 2.94 8.55 16.43
N GLY A 264 2.00 9.51 16.30
CA GLY A 264 2.27 10.81 15.66
C GLY A 264 2.44 10.73 14.14
N HIS A 265 2.03 9.62 13.53
CA HIS A 265 2.19 9.30 12.10
C HIS A 265 0.88 9.57 11.31
N TRP A 266 -0.02 10.37 11.87
CA TRP A 266 -1.32 10.70 11.29
C TRP A 266 -1.45 12.21 11.09
N PHE A 267 -1.36 12.66 9.84
CA PHE A 267 -1.19 14.07 9.48
C PHE A 267 -2.51 14.74 9.09
N LEU A 268 -3.66 14.14 9.47
CA LEU A 268 -4.95 14.80 9.40
C LEU A 268 -5.46 15.17 10.80
N GLN A 269 -5.65 16.47 11.05
CA GLN A 269 -6.20 16.96 12.31
C GLN A 269 -7.61 16.38 12.55
N ALA A 270 -7.71 15.54 13.59
CA ALA A 270 -8.96 15.06 14.16
C ALA A 270 -9.28 15.72 15.51
N GLU A 271 -8.24 16.19 16.22
CA GLU A 271 -8.36 16.85 17.52
C GLU A 271 -8.92 18.28 17.38
N PRO A 272 -9.85 18.69 18.26
CA PRO A 272 -10.12 20.10 18.49
C PRO A 272 -8.83 20.82 18.91
N LEU A 273 -8.68 22.09 18.53
CA LEU A 273 -7.59 22.89 19.07
C LEU A 273 -7.75 23.01 20.59
N LEU A 274 -6.62 23.06 21.33
CA LEU A 274 -6.61 23.18 22.81
C LEU A 274 -7.32 24.45 23.35
N ASP A 275 -7.70 25.38 22.47
CA ASP A 275 -8.51 26.56 22.78
C ASP A 275 -10.02 26.35 22.60
N GLY A 276 -10.47 25.13 22.31
CA GLY A 276 -11.87 24.74 22.15
C GLY A 276 -12.48 25.05 20.77
N LYS A 277 -11.69 25.51 19.80
CA LYS A 277 -12.16 25.65 18.41
C LYS A 277 -12.30 24.27 17.75
N PRO A 278 -13.27 24.10 16.83
CA PRO A 278 -13.32 22.91 15.99
C PRO A 278 -11.99 22.72 15.24
N PRO A 279 -11.60 21.48 14.90
CA PRO A 279 -10.43 21.23 14.07
C PRO A 279 -10.53 22.05 12.79
N ARG A 280 -9.45 22.73 12.38
CA ARG A 280 -9.42 23.34 11.05
C ARG A 280 -9.44 22.21 10.04
N ARG A 281 -10.46 22.17 9.18
CA ARG A 281 -10.54 21.11 8.17
C ARG A 281 -9.44 21.30 7.14
N ILE A 282 -8.72 20.23 6.84
CA ILE A 282 -7.72 20.19 5.76
C ILE A 282 -8.37 20.44 4.39
N GLU A 283 -9.69 20.22 4.29
CA GLU A 283 -10.56 20.72 3.21
C GLU A 283 -10.38 22.22 2.89
N GLU A 284 -9.98 23.04 3.86
CA GLU A 284 -9.91 24.50 3.75
C GLU A 284 -8.48 25.07 3.59
N GLN A 285 -7.44 24.36 4.08
CA GLN A 285 -6.10 24.96 4.27
C GLN A 285 -4.91 24.20 3.67
N GLY A 286 -5.16 23.11 2.92
CA GLY A 286 -4.08 22.40 2.24
C GLY A 286 -3.14 21.65 3.20
N CYS A 287 -1.93 21.34 2.73
CA CYS A 287 -0.77 21.00 3.59
C CYS A 287 0.17 22.21 3.72
N GLU A 288 -0.32 23.43 3.43
CA GLU A 288 0.49 24.61 3.10
C GLU A 288 0.81 25.52 4.31
N ASP A 289 0.06 25.40 5.40
CA ASP A 289 0.37 26.07 6.68
C ASP A 289 1.53 25.32 7.36
N GLU A 290 2.76 25.72 7.00
CA GLU A 290 4.01 25.06 7.39
C GLU A 290 4.16 24.86 8.92
N GLU A 291 3.56 25.71 9.75
CA GLU A 291 3.83 25.71 11.19
C GLU A 291 3.27 24.47 11.89
N TRP A 292 2.02 24.08 11.57
CA TRP A 292 1.45 22.85 12.14
C TRP A 292 2.06 21.60 11.50
N LEU A 293 2.31 21.60 10.18
CA LEU A 293 2.89 20.42 9.52
C LEU A 293 4.32 20.15 9.99
N ARG A 294 5.13 21.20 10.20
CA ARG A 294 6.46 21.10 10.81
C ARG A 294 6.42 20.59 12.24
N LYS A 295 5.38 20.95 13.01
CA LYS A 295 5.16 20.41 14.37
C LYS A 295 4.81 18.92 14.33
N ASP A 296 3.85 18.51 13.50
CA ASP A 296 3.39 17.12 13.42
C ASP A 296 4.50 16.20 12.84
N LEU A 297 5.28 16.67 11.87
CA LEU A 297 6.52 16.01 11.44
C LEU A 297 7.56 15.92 12.58
N GLY A 298 7.68 16.95 13.43
CA GLY A 298 8.50 16.88 14.65
C GLY A 298 8.02 15.81 15.65
N THR A 299 6.71 15.64 15.81
CA THR A 299 6.11 14.59 16.67
C THR A 299 6.28 13.18 16.07
N MET A 300 6.38 13.05 14.74
CA MET A 300 6.81 11.83 14.04
C MET A 300 8.30 11.54 14.30
N GLU A 301 9.19 12.53 14.14
CA GLU A 301 10.62 12.37 14.44
C GLU A 301 10.85 11.98 15.92
N GLU A 302 10.13 12.60 16.86
CA GLU A 302 10.17 12.24 18.29
C GLU A 302 9.73 10.78 18.54
N SER A 303 8.81 10.23 17.73
CA SER A 303 8.44 8.81 17.77
C SER A 303 9.62 7.91 17.34
N PHE A 304 10.33 8.30 16.26
CA PHE A 304 11.55 7.63 15.82
C PHE A 304 12.73 7.80 16.78
N GLU A 305 12.80 8.90 17.55
CA GLU A 305 13.81 9.16 18.58
C GLU A 305 13.52 8.50 19.93
N THR A 306 12.26 8.37 20.35
CA THR A 306 11.89 7.75 21.65
C THR A 306 11.66 6.25 21.57
N LEU A 307 11.29 5.71 20.40
CA LEU A 307 10.83 4.33 20.20
C LEU A 307 9.57 3.98 21.02
N THR A 308 8.77 4.97 21.40
CA THR A 308 7.54 4.80 22.18
C THR A 308 6.38 5.57 21.55
N PRO A 309 5.14 5.04 21.58
CA PRO A 309 3.98 5.80 21.17
C PRO A 309 3.65 6.88 22.20
N HIS A 310 3.10 7.99 21.72
CA HIS A 310 2.59 9.09 22.54
C HIS A 310 1.36 8.68 23.37
N GLU A 311 0.59 7.71 22.89
CA GLU A 311 -0.57 7.13 23.60
C GLU A 311 -0.55 5.59 23.66
N ARG A 312 -1.24 5.01 24.64
CA ARG A 312 -1.41 3.54 24.75
C ARG A 312 -2.57 3.03 23.89
N PRO A 313 -2.49 1.80 23.32
CA PRO A 313 -3.58 1.20 22.56
C PRO A 313 -4.86 1.04 23.38
N LYS A 314 -6.00 1.25 22.71
CA LYS A 314 -7.35 1.02 23.25
C LYS A 314 -7.71 -0.48 23.12
N ARG A 315 -8.87 -0.91 23.63
CA ARG A 315 -9.18 -2.34 23.85
C ARG A 315 -10.19 -2.90 22.83
N ASP A 316 -10.59 -2.09 21.86
CA ASP A 316 -11.87 -2.17 21.16
C ASP A 316 -11.77 -1.85 19.64
N GLU A 317 -10.58 -1.93 19.05
CA GLU A 317 -10.30 -1.45 17.68
C GLU A 317 -10.79 -2.42 16.54
N CYS A 318 -12.12 -2.54 16.31
CA CYS A 318 -12.83 -3.35 15.26
C CYS A 318 -14.36 -2.98 15.23
N PRO A 319 -15.27 -3.30 14.23
CA PRO A 319 -15.19 -4.15 13.02
C PRO A 319 -15.88 -3.59 11.72
N ARG A 320 -16.23 -4.46 10.75
CA ARG A 320 -16.78 -4.21 9.38
C ARG A 320 -18.18 -3.53 9.28
N CYS A 321 -18.52 -2.93 8.09
CA CYS A 321 -19.64 -3.35 7.18
C CYS A 321 -19.97 -2.48 5.90
N VAL A 322 -20.20 -3.15 4.74
CA VAL A 322 -21.17 -2.86 3.61
C VAL A 322 -20.88 -1.70 2.60
N GLN A 323 -21.62 -1.63 1.46
CA GLN A 323 -21.24 -1.32 0.03
C GLN A 323 -22.23 -0.32 -0.71
N GLU A 324 -22.29 0.04 -2.03
CA GLU A 324 -21.76 -0.31 -3.40
C GLU A 324 -21.16 0.99 -4.13
N SER A 325 -21.11 1.43 -5.44
CA SER A 325 -21.47 1.16 -6.89
C SER A 325 -20.66 2.19 -7.82
N LEU A 326 -20.38 2.24 -9.17
CA LEU A 326 -20.50 1.49 -10.48
C LEU A 326 -19.42 2.02 -11.52
N SER A 327 -18.98 1.33 -12.60
CA SER A 327 -17.66 1.55 -13.33
C SER A 327 -17.53 2.30 -14.70
N PRO A 328 -16.29 2.73 -15.11
CA PRO A 328 -15.54 2.06 -16.21
C PRO A 328 -13.97 2.04 -16.11
N ASP A 329 -13.26 1.44 -17.09
CA ASP A 329 -11.92 0.82 -16.92
C ASP A 329 -10.80 1.19 -17.95
N GLU A 330 -11.08 1.92 -19.03
CA GLU A 330 -10.11 2.10 -20.15
C GLU A 330 -9.17 3.31 -20.03
N TRP A 331 -9.56 4.35 -19.30
CA TRP A 331 -8.84 5.64 -19.22
C TRP A 331 -7.47 5.55 -18.50
N ILE A 332 -7.28 4.53 -17.66
CA ILE A 332 -6.11 4.34 -16.79
C ILE A 332 -4.81 4.22 -17.60
N GLN A 333 -4.85 3.43 -18.69
CA GLN A 333 -3.66 3.10 -19.48
C GLN A 333 -3.12 4.33 -20.21
N ASP A 334 -4.00 5.11 -20.84
CA ASP A 334 -3.65 6.39 -21.46
C ASP A 334 -3.02 7.34 -20.43
N ARG A 335 -3.65 7.50 -19.26
CA ARG A 335 -3.14 8.46 -18.27
C ARG A 335 -1.79 8.05 -17.64
N ALA A 336 -1.57 6.76 -17.41
CA ALA A 336 -0.27 6.26 -16.94
C ALA A 336 0.83 6.43 -18.01
N MET A 337 0.54 6.17 -19.28
CA MET A 337 1.46 6.42 -20.38
C MET A 337 1.76 7.92 -20.56
N GLN A 338 0.78 8.80 -20.35
CA GLN A 338 0.99 10.25 -20.33
C GLN A 338 1.93 10.71 -19.21
N MET A 339 1.86 10.10 -18.01
CA MET A 339 2.84 10.36 -16.95
C MET A 339 4.24 9.89 -17.35
N TRP A 340 4.36 8.65 -17.80
CA TRP A 340 5.65 8.06 -18.17
C TRP A 340 6.35 8.89 -19.24
N ASN A 341 5.64 9.21 -20.32
CA ASN A 341 6.14 10.02 -21.43
C ASN A 341 6.45 11.47 -21.01
N ARG A 342 5.73 12.04 -20.01
CA ARG A 342 6.00 13.38 -19.47
C ARG A 342 7.33 13.44 -18.72
N HIS A 343 7.58 12.51 -17.80
CA HIS A 343 8.75 12.59 -16.92
C HIS A 343 10.02 12.03 -17.56
N TRP A 344 9.89 11.17 -18.57
CA TRP A 344 11.02 10.39 -19.11
C TRP A 344 11.13 10.39 -20.65
N GLY A 345 10.18 10.99 -21.36
CA GLY A 345 10.17 11.05 -22.82
C GLY A 345 9.89 9.72 -23.51
N LEU A 346 10.03 9.72 -24.84
CA LEU A 346 9.90 8.54 -25.69
C LEU A 346 11.25 7.90 -26.06
N ASP A 347 12.37 8.35 -25.47
CA ASP A 347 13.70 7.80 -25.78
C ASP A 347 13.88 6.41 -25.15
N PRO A 348 13.93 5.32 -25.94
CA PRO A 348 13.97 3.96 -25.39
C PRO A 348 15.37 3.52 -24.94
N VAL A 349 16.42 4.30 -25.22
CA VAL A 349 17.81 3.80 -25.22
C VAL A 349 18.54 4.08 -23.90
N PHE A 350 18.18 5.15 -23.18
CA PHE A 350 18.88 5.59 -21.97
C PHE A 350 17.96 5.82 -20.77
N ASP A 351 17.61 4.71 -20.10
CA ASP A 351 17.71 4.51 -18.64
C ASP A 351 17.27 3.07 -18.31
N GLN A 352 18.23 2.18 -18.03
CA GLN A 352 18.00 0.73 -17.87
C GLN A 352 17.37 0.42 -16.51
N GLY A 353 16.12 0.84 -16.34
CA GLY A 353 15.29 0.45 -15.21
C GLY A 353 15.49 1.26 -13.93
N LYS A 354 15.93 2.53 -13.94
CA LYS A 354 15.81 3.41 -12.74
C LYS A 354 14.51 4.22 -12.69
N ARG A 355 13.66 4.09 -13.72
CA ARG A 355 12.40 4.82 -13.89
C ARG A 355 11.22 3.96 -13.45
N PHE A 356 10.40 4.46 -12.54
CA PHE A 356 9.16 3.82 -12.10
C PHE A 356 8.16 4.87 -11.60
N LEU A 357 6.86 4.58 -11.77
CA LEU A 357 5.79 5.33 -11.13
C LEU A 357 5.55 4.76 -9.72
N PHE A 358 5.34 5.63 -8.73
CA PHE A 358 4.73 5.19 -7.47
C PHE A 358 3.25 4.92 -7.74
N VAL A 359 2.77 3.73 -7.40
CA VAL A 359 1.37 3.33 -7.61
C VAL A 359 0.76 2.90 -6.29
N SER A 360 -0.43 3.40 -6.01
CA SER A 360 -1.24 2.93 -4.88
C SER A 360 -2.70 2.88 -5.25
N PHE A 361 -3.45 2.03 -4.56
CA PHE A 361 -4.85 1.75 -4.83
C PHE A 361 -5.68 2.03 -3.57
N GLY A 362 -6.92 2.45 -3.77
CA GLY A 362 -7.89 2.51 -2.68
C GLY A 362 -9.29 2.85 -3.17
N ASN A 363 -10.17 3.08 -2.22
CA ASN A 363 -11.52 3.57 -2.42
C ASN A 363 -11.78 4.78 -1.50
N LYS A 364 -13.01 5.29 -1.48
CA LYS A 364 -13.50 6.33 -0.57
C LYS A 364 -12.98 6.20 0.87
N ALA A 365 -12.97 5.00 1.43
CA ALA A 365 -12.54 4.78 2.82
C ALA A 365 -11.01 4.96 3.03
N PHE A 366 -10.21 4.89 1.98
CA PHE A 366 -8.77 5.17 1.98
C PHE A 366 -8.41 6.64 1.72
N VAL A 367 -9.35 7.51 1.32
CA VAL A 367 -9.07 8.94 1.07
C VAL A 367 -8.37 9.62 2.25
N PRO A 368 -8.80 9.44 3.53
CA PRO A 368 -8.10 10.03 4.67
C PRO A 368 -6.64 9.57 4.80
N PHE A 369 -6.34 8.32 4.43
CA PHE A 369 -4.97 7.82 4.44
C PHE A 369 -4.13 8.46 3.34
N PHE A 370 -4.67 8.59 2.12
CA PHE A 370 -3.98 9.30 1.04
C PHE A 370 -3.70 10.78 1.36
N LEU A 371 -4.64 11.49 1.98
CA LEU A 371 -4.41 12.88 2.39
C LEU A 371 -3.37 12.98 3.52
N SER A 372 -3.38 12.05 4.49
CA SER A 372 -2.34 11.94 5.53
C SER A 372 -0.96 11.69 4.91
N TRP A 373 -0.87 10.77 3.93
CA TRP A 373 0.35 10.46 3.19
C TRP A 373 0.84 11.64 2.34
N LEU A 374 -0.06 12.42 1.73
CA LEU A 374 0.29 13.62 0.97
C LEU A 374 0.95 14.68 1.85
N CYS A 375 0.42 14.96 3.04
CA CYS A 375 1.06 15.91 3.97
C CYS A 375 2.37 15.34 4.54
N ASN A 376 2.41 14.05 4.91
CA ASN A 376 3.65 13.37 5.34
C ASN A 376 4.79 13.54 4.32
N THR A 377 4.50 13.32 3.04
CA THR A 377 5.49 13.36 1.94
C THR A 377 5.63 14.72 1.25
N ALA A 378 4.97 15.78 1.73
CA ALA A 378 5.00 17.11 1.12
C ALA A 378 6.43 17.69 1.04
N HIS A 379 7.20 17.59 2.14
CA HIS A 379 8.59 18.02 2.19
C HIS A 379 9.49 17.23 1.19
N MET A 380 9.08 16.02 0.80
CA MET A 380 9.76 15.19 -0.21
C MET A 380 9.42 15.59 -1.65
N ALA A 381 8.65 16.66 -1.88
CA ALA A 381 8.44 17.28 -3.18
C ALA A 381 9.39 18.45 -3.46
N GLU A 382 9.85 19.17 -2.44
CA GLU A 382 10.56 20.46 -2.62
C GLU A 382 12.06 20.35 -2.97
N VAL A 383 12.64 19.15 -3.05
CA VAL A 383 14.07 18.94 -3.43
C VAL A 383 14.33 19.16 -4.94
N CYS A 384 13.44 19.88 -5.63
CA CYS A 384 13.75 20.49 -6.92
C CYS A 384 14.02 21.99 -6.69
N PRO A 385 15.29 22.45 -6.67
CA PRO A 385 15.60 23.84 -6.35
C PRO A 385 14.93 24.76 -7.38
N ARG A 386 14.09 25.68 -6.90
CA ARG A 386 13.39 26.68 -7.72
C ARG A 386 14.43 27.41 -8.56
N ARG A 387 14.38 27.26 -9.89
CA ARG A 387 15.31 27.91 -10.81
C ARG A 387 15.14 29.44 -10.73
N GLY A 388 16.11 30.10 -10.11
CA GLY A 388 16.28 31.56 -10.14
C GLY A 388 16.91 32.04 -11.44
#